data_AF-A0AAV2DRK4-F1
#
_entry.id   AF-A0AAV2DRK4-F1
#
_cell.length_a   1.000
_cell.length_b   1.000
_cell.length_c   1.000
_cell.angle_alpha   90.00
_cell.angle_beta   90.00
_cell.angle_gamma   90.00
#
_symmetry.space_group_name_H-M   'P 1'
#
loop_
_entity.id
_entity.type
_entity.pdbx_description
1 polymer ?
#
loop_
_entity_poly.entity_id
_entity_poly.type
_entity_poly.pdbx_seq_one_letter_code
_entity_poly.pdbx_strand_id
1 'polypeptide(L)'
;MKGFLRPLSRLGSIRRYAGPFARSKLQLDGVKDVIAVASGKGGVGKSTTAVNLAVALANKCNLKVGLLDADVYGPSVPMMMKIDRKPDITEDKKMIPIENYGVRCMSMGFLVEQDAPIVWRGPMVMSALEKMTRGVSWGKLDILVVDMPPGTGDAQLTITQSLQLSGAVIVSTPQDVALLDARRGVKCSLKSRFRF
;
A
#
# COMPACT_ATOMS: atom_id res chain seq x y z
N MET A 1 9.14 53.60 40.03
CA MET A 1 9.97 52.49 39.49
C MET A 1 9.20 51.19 39.61
N LYS A 2 9.25 50.33 38.57
CA LYS A 2 8.50 49.06 38.38
C LYS A 2 7.01 49.29 38.06
N GLY A 3 6.44 48.92 36.91
CA GLY A 3 6.81 47.97 35.87
C GLY A 3 5.61 47.05 35.63
N PHE A 4 4.70 47.43 34.72
CA PHE A 4 3.59 46.56 34.30
C PHE A 4 3.35 46.72 32.79
N LEU A 5 4.27 46.15 32.01
CA LEU A 5 4.10 45.94 30.58
C LEU A 5 3.07 44.80 30.38
N ARG A 6 1.90 45.12 29.82
CA ARG A 6 1.02 44.13 29.20
C ARG A 6 1.51 43.87 27.78
N PRO A 7 1.81 42.63 27.36
CA PRO A 7 2.06 42.35 25.96
C PRO A 7 0.74 42.24 25.20
N LEU A 8 0.68 42.93 24.05
CA LEU A 8 -0.34 42.78 23.03
C LEU A 8 -0.34 41.36 22.42
N SER A 9 -1.55 40.95 22.00
CA SER A 9 -1.86 40.08 20.85
C SER A 9 -1.11 38.75 20.70
N ARG A 10 -1.81 37.64 20.98
CA ARG A 10 -1.76 36.46 20.11
C ARG A 10 -3.09 36.32 19.38
N LEU A 11 -3.15 36.99 18.24
CA LEU A 11 -4.11 36.74 17.18
C LEU A 11 -3.80 35.35 16.58
N GLY A 12 -4.84 34.56 16.32
CA GLY A 12 -4.75 33.38 15.45
C GLY A 12 -4.65 32.04 16.17
N SER A 13 -5.75 31.59 16.77
CA SER A 13 -6.02 30.16 16.81
C SER A 13 -6.18 29.69 15.37
N ILE A 14 -5.23 28.87 14.88
CA ILE A 14 -5.40 28.17 13.61
C ILE A 14 -6.49 27.12 13.87
N ARG A 15 -7.74 27.55 13.69
CA ARG A 15 -8.87 26.65 13.56
C ARG A 15 -8.61 25.87 12.27
N ARG A 16 -8.08 24.65 12.39
CA ARG A 16 -8.00 23.73 11.26
C ARG A 16 -9.42 23.56 10.74
N TYR A 17 -9.71 24.19 9.61
CA TYR A 17 -10.89 23.84 8.82
C TYR A 17 -10.63 22.43 8.28
N ALA A 18 -11.02 21.42 9.07
CA ALA A 18 -11.25 20.09 8.53
C ALA A 18 -12.46 20.23 7.60
N GLY A 19 -12.20 20.40 6.31
CA GLY A 19 -13.25 20.31 5.30
C GLY A 19 -13.96 18.95 5.42
N PRO A 20 -15.25 18.85 5.08
CA PRO A 20 -16.07 17.65 5.24
C PRO A 20 -15.64 16.44 4.36
N PHE A 21 -14.45 16.51 3.74
CA PHE A 21 -13.88 15.51 2.84
C PHE A 21 -12.54 14.93 3.30
N ALA A 22 -12.11 15.19 4.54
CA ALA A 22 -11.01 14.43 5.12
C ALA A 22 -11.51 13.02 5.48
N ARG A 23 -11.57 12.10 4.50
CA ARG A 23 -11.66 10.67 4.82
C ARG A 23 -10.46 10.37 5.72
N SER A 24 -10.73 10.07 6.99
CA SER A 24 -9.70 9.56 7.89
C SER A 24 -9.16 8.29 7.25
N LYS A 25 -7.87 8.26 6.95
CA LYS A 25 -7.22 7.07 6.39
C LYS A 25 -7.48 5.90 7.32
N LEU A 26 -7.82 4.74 6.75
CA LEU A 26 -8.15 3.55 7.52
C LEU A 26 -6.89 3.06 8.24
N GLN A 27 -7.00 2.91 9.56
CA GLN A 27 -6.11 2.04 10.31
C GLN A 27 -6.72 0.63 10.27
N LEU A 28 -5.93 -0.34 9.88
CA LEU A 28 -6.37 -1.73 9.88
C LEU A 28 -6.33 -2.26 11.32
N ASP A 29 -7.45 -2.79 11.78
CA ASP A 29 -7.55 -3.35 13.13
C ASP A 29 -6.48 -4.43 13.33
N GLY A 30 -5.67 -4.25 14.38
CA GLY A 30 -4.64 -5.19 14.78
C GLY A 30 -3.33 -5.12 13.96
N VAL A 31 -3.20 -4.22 13.00
CA VAL A 31 -1.97 -3.99 12.23
C VAL A 31 -1.25 -2.75 12.75
N LYS A 32 -0.01 -2.90 13.23
CA LYS A 32 0.78 -1.77 13.75
C LYS A 32 1.31 -0.86 12.64
N ASP A 33 2.01 -1.45 11.66
CA ASP A 33 2.64 -0.71 10.57
C ASP A 33 2.26 -1.25 9.19
N VAL A 34 2.13 -0.34 8.22
CA VAL A 34 1.84 -0.68 6.83
C VAL A 34 2.93 -0.14 5.92
N ILE A 35 3.59 -1.02 5.16
CA ILE A 35 4.64 -0.68 4.21
C ILE A 35 4.16 -0.97 2.79
N ALA A 36 4.09 0.06 1.97
CA ALA A 36 3.75 -0.09 0.55
C ALA A 36 4.98 -0.42 -0.29
N VAL A 37 4.88 -1.42 -1.17
CA VAL A 37 5.90 -1.75 -2.18
C VAL A 37 5.35 -1.35 -3.54
N ALA A 38 5.93 -0.32 -4.15
CA ALA A 38 5.42 0.29 -5.38
C ALA A 38 6.49 0.34 -6.49
N SER A 39 6.05 0.50 -7.74
CA SER A 39 6.93 0.69 -8.89
C SER A 39 6.34 1.64 -9.92
N GLY A 40 7.20 2.38 -10.62
CA GLY A 40 6.76 3.28 -11.68
C GLY A 40 6.30 2.58 -12.96
N LYS A 41 6.69 1.31 -13.15
CA LYS A 41 6.33 0.48 -14.30
C LYS A 41 6.06 -0.97 -13.87
N GLY A 42 5.35 -1.71 -14.71
CA GLY A 42 5.20 -3.17 -14.57
C GLY A 42 6.50 -3.90 -14.93
N GLY A 43 6.68 -5.11 -14.40
CA GLY A 43 7.80 -6.00 -14.75
C GLY A 43 9.14 -5.73 -14.06
N VAL A 44 9.23 -4.77 -13.13
CA VAL A 44 10.49 -4.42 -12.44
C VAL A 44 10.85 -5.35 -11.26
N GLY A 45 10.07 -6.40 -11.01
CA GLY A 45 10.27 -7.29 -9.84
C GLY A 45 9.66 -6.77 -8.53
N LYS A 46 8.64 -5.90 -8.60
CA LYS A 46 7.90 -5.36 -7.45
C LYS A 46 7.34 -6.45 -6.54
N SER A 47 6.54 -7.37 -7.09
CA SER A 47 5.90 -8.47 -6.34
C SER A 47 6.94 -9.42 -5.74
N THR A 48 8.00 -9.74 -6.51
CA THR A 48 9.13 -10.53 -6.01
C THR A 48 9.78 -9.88 -4.79
N THR A 49 10.03 -8.57 -4.86
CA THR A 49 10.58 -7.80 -3.74
C THR A 49 9.62 -7.80 -2.55
N ALA A 50 8.32 -7.59 -2.77
CA ALA A 50 7.30 -7.57 -1.71
C ALA A 50 7.22 -8.92 -0.96
N VAL A 51 7.18 -10.03 -1.70
CA VAL A 51 7.16 -11.39 -1.13
C VAL A 51 8.43 -11.65 -0.32
N ASN A 52 9.60 -11.40 -0.89
CA ASN A 52 10.86 -11.66 -0.21
C ASN A 52 11.04 -10.77 1.03
N LEU A 53 10.62 -9.50 0.97
CA LEU A 53 10.61 -8.62 2.12
C LEU A 53 9.72 -9.17 3.24
N ALA A 54 8.49 -9.57 2.90
CA ALA A 54 7.55 -10.10 3.90
C ALA A 54 8.08 -11.39 4.56
N VAL A 55 8.59 -12.33 3.76
CA VAL A 55 9.16 -13.59 4.24
C VAL A 55 10.42 -13.35 5.07
N ALA A 56 11.28 -12.39 4.68
CA ALA A 56 12.47 -12.05 5.46
C ALA A 56 12.10 -11.40 6.81
N LEU A 57 11.14 -10.49 6.84
CA LEU A 57 10.66 -9.88 8.08
C LEU A 57 10.05 -10.93 9.03
N ALA A 58 9.29 -11.89 8.49
CA ALA A 58 8.72 -12.96 9.29
C ALA A 58 9.82 -13.90 9.86
N ASN A 59 10.74 -14.36 9.01
CA ASN A 59 11.64 -15.45 9.38
C ASN A 59 13.00 -15.00 9.93
N LYS A 60 13.45 -13.77 9.65
CA LYS A 60 14.74 -13.24 10.12
C LYS A 60 14.57 -12.25 11.26
N CYS A 61 13.47 -11.50 11.27
CA CYS A 61 13.16 -10.55 12.33
C CYS A 61 12.13 -11.08 13.33
N ASN A 62 11.57 -12.28 13.09
CA ASN A 62 10.57 -12.94 13.94
C ASN A 62 9.33 -12.07 14.21
N LEU A 63 8.92 -11.30 13.20
CA LEU A 63 7.76 -10.41 13.24
C LEU A 63 6.50 -11.13 12.74
N LYS A 64 5.33 -10.70 13.21
CA LYS A 64 4.04 -11.15 12.65
C LYS A 64 3.75 -10.35 11.39
N VAL A 65 3.88 -10.98 10.24
CA VAL A 65 3.82 -10.30 8.94
C VAL A 65 2.59 -10.72 8.14
N GLY A 66 1.92 -9.73 7.58
CA GLY A 66 0.94 -9.90 6.51
C GLY A 66 1.50 -9.47 5.16
N LEU A 67 0.99 -10.07 4.09
CA LEU A 67 1.23 -9.67 2.70
C LEU A 67 -0.12 -9.49 2.00
N LEU A 68 -0.39 -8.26 1.55
CA LEU A 68 -1.56 -7.92 0.75
C LEU A 68 -1.12 -7.68 -0.70
N ASP A 69 -1.52 -8.55 -1.61
CA ASP A 69 -1.36 -8.36 -3.05
C ASP A 69 -2.59 -7.68 -3.63
N ALA A 70 -2.38 -6.45 -4.07
CA ALA A 70 -3.40 -5.59 -4.63
C ALA A 70 -3.26 -5.42 -6.15
N ASP A 71 -2.40 -6.20 -6.81
CA ASP A 71 -2.30 -6.19 -8.27
C ASP A 71 -3.45 -6.99 -8.90
N VAL A 72 -4.36 -6.29 -9.58
CA VAL A 72 -5.58 -6.88 -10.14
C VAL A 72 -5.34 -7.55 -11.49
N TYR A 73 -4.36 -7.07 -12.26
CA TYR A 73 -4.21 -7.45 -13.67
C TYR A 73 -3.16 -8.55 -13.89
N GLY A 74 -2.37 -8.86 -12.87
CA GLY A 74 -1.36 -9.91 -12.94
C GLY A 74 -0.89 -10.36 -11.55
N PRO A 75 -1.80 -10.86 -10.69
CA PRO A 75 -1.43 -11.29 -9.35
C PRO A 75 -0.44 -12.46 -9.43
N SER A 76 0.83 -12.17 -9.14
CA SER A 76 1.91 -13.18 -9.14
C SER A 76 2.15 -13.78 -7.75
N VAL A 77 1.62 -13.13 -6.71
CA VAL A 77 1.82 -13.52 -5.31
C VAL A 77 1.24 -14.90 -4.97
N PRO A 78 0.04 -15.32 -5.42
CA PRO A 78 -0.46 -16.68 -5.15
C PRO A 78 0.53 -17.76 -5.57
N MET A 79 1.12 -17.60 -6.76
CA MET A 79 2.11 -18.53 -7.30
C MET A 79 3.42 -18.49 -6.50
N MET A 80 3.96 -17.30 -6.20
CA MET A 80 5.18 -17.16 -5.39
C MET A 80 5.02 -17.70 -3.97
N MET A 81 3.83 -17.53 -3.39
CA MET A 81 3.47 -18.04 -2.07
C MET A 81 3.03 -19.50 -2.09
N LYS A 82 3.00 -20.19 -3.24
CA LYS A 82 2.51 -21.58 -3.41
C LYS A 82 1.15 -21.81 -2.75
N ILE A 83 0.20 -20.92 -3.02
CA ILE A 83 -1.17 -20.98 -2.52
C ILE A 83 -2.12 -21.23 -3.70
N ASP A 84 -2.85 -22.34 -3.65
CA ASP A 84 -3.78 -22.81 -4.70
C ASP A 84 -5.24 -22.90 -4.21
N ARG A 85 -5.52 -22.42 -2.99
CA ARG A 85 -6.84 -22.42 -2.38
C ARG A 85 -7.42 -21.01 -2.21
N LYS A 86 -8.74 -20.91 -2.16
CA LYS A 86 -9.46 -19.67 -1.85
C LYS A 86 -9.50 -19.43 -0.33
N PRO A 87 -9.52 -18.17 0.15
CA PRO A 87 -9.62 -17.86 1.56
C PRO A 87 -11.00 -18.25 2.11
N ASP A 88 -11.01 -18.80 3.31
CA ASP A 88 -12.24 -19.03 4.07
C ASP A 88 -12.86 -17.70 4.50
N ILE A 89 -14.16 -17.70 4.77
CA ILE A 89 -14.91 -16.51 5.19
C ILE A 89 -15.46 -16.77 6.60
N THR A 90 -15.25 -15.83 7.52
CA THR A 90 -15.82 -15.86 8.87
C THR A 90 -17.34 -15.63 8.86
N GLU A 91 -18.02 -15.94 9.95
CA GLU A 91 -19.45 -15.63 10.14
C GLU A 91 -19.74 -14.13 9.93
N ASP A 92 -18.81 -13.26 10.35
CA ASP A 92 -18.84 -11.80 10.13
C ASP A 92 -18.53 -11.36 8.69
N LYS A 93 -18.51 -12.29 7.72
CA LYS A 93 -18.22 -12.06 6.30
C LYS A 93 -16.82 -11.46 6.04
N LYS A 94 -15.84 -11.68 6.92
CA LYS A 94 -14.44 -11.30 6.70
C LYS A 94 -13.66 -12.47 6.11
N MET A 95 -12.78 -12.17 5.16
CA MET A 95 -11.90 -13.16 4.54
C MET A 95 -10.72 -13.45 5.48
N ILE A 96 -10.43 -14.73 5.70
CA ILE A 96 -9.30 -15.19 6.50
C ILE A 96 -8.08 -15.28 5.58
N PRO A 97 -6.98 -14.54 5.85
CA PRO A 97 -5.77 -14.63 5.03
C PRO A 97 -5.15 -16.03 5.16
N ILE A 98 -4.58 -16.51 4.05
CA ILE A 98 -3.97 -17.84 3.98
C ILE A 98 -2.51 -17.71 4.41
N GLU A 99 -2.09 -18.52 5.38
CA GLU A 99 -0.71 -18.50 5.86
C GLU A 99 0.18 -19.45 5.05
N ASN A 100 1.32 -18.95 4.58
CA ASN A 100 2.43 -19.77 4.08
C ASN A 100 3.77 -19.06 4.33
N TYR A 101 4.86 -19.81 4.45
CA TYR A 101 6.21 -19.29 4.76
C TYR A 101 6.28 -18.38 6.01
N GLY A 102 5.37 -18.57 6.97
CA GLY A 102 5.25 -17.72 8.16
C GLY A 102 4.60 -16.35 7.92
N VAL A 103 3.99 -16.14 6.74
CA VAL A 103 3.35 -14.88 6.34
C VAL A 103 1.87 -15.13 6.04
N ARG A 104 1.01 -14.30 6.61
CA ARG A 104 -0.42 -14.28 6.27
C ARG A 104 -0.62 -13.56 4.96
N CYS A 105 -1.10 -14.24 3.95
CA CYS A 105 -1.23 -13.72 2.59
C CYS A 105 -2.70 -13.52 2.20
N MET A 106 -2.98 -12.40 1.57
CA MET A 106 -4.24 -12.13 0.90
C MET A 106 -3.93 -11.52 -0.46
N SER A 107 -4.50 -12.07 -1.54
CA SER A 107 -4.24 -11.63 -2.91
C SER A 107 -5.52 -11.49 -3.71
N MET A 108 -5.55 -10.47 -4.58
CA MET A 108 -6.59 -10.34 -5.60
C MET A 108 -6.72 -11.60 -6.44
N GLY A 109 -5.61 -12.30 -6.70
CA GLY A 109 -5.60 -13.57 -7.43
C GLY A 109 -6.36 -14.71 -6.77
N PHE A 110 -6.70 -14.61 -5.48
CA PHE A 110 -7.59 -15.60 -4.83
C PHE A 110 -9.08 -15.37 -5.13
N LEU A 111 -9.44 -14.13 -5.51
CA LEU A 111 -10.80 -13.74 -5.80
C LEU A 111 -11.15 -13.89 -7.28
N VAL A 112 -10.16 -14.12 -8.14
CA VAL A 112 -10.33 -14.31 -9.58
C VAL A 112 -10.29 -15.81 -9.89
N GLU A 113 -11.28 -16.31 -10.63
CA GLU A 113 -11.21 -17.66 -11.19
C GLU A 113 -10.30 -17.63 -12.42
N GLN A 114 -9.26 -18.47 -12.43
CA GLN A 114 -8.22 -18.42 -13.47
C GLN A 114 -8.72 -18.74 -14.88
N ASP A 115 -9.87 -19.42 -15.01
CA ASP A 115 -10.39 -19.91 -16.29
C ASP A 115 -11.54 -19.07 -16.89
N ALA A 116 -11.99 -18.01 -16.22
CA ALA A 116 -13.05 -17.14 -16.73
C ALA A 116 -12.47 -15.80 -17.23
N PRO A 117 -12.59 -15.46 -18.54
CA PRO A 117 -12.21 -14.14 -19.03
C PRO A 117 -13.21 -13.09 -18.49
N ILE A 118 -12.98 -12.64 -17.26
CA ILE A 118 -13.74 -11.56 -16.65
C ILE A 118 -13.14 -10.23 -17.11
N VAL A 119 -13.93 -9.43 -17.82
CA VAL A 119 -13.57 -8.05 -18.13
C VAL A 119 -13.71 -7.22 -16.85
N TRP A 120 -12.59 -6.97 -16.18
CA TRP A 120 -12.53 -6.11 -15.00
C TRP A 120 -12.83 -4.66 -15.40
N ARG A 121 -14.04 -4.20 -15.07
CA ARG A 121 -14.39 -2.78 -15.18
C ARG A 121 -13.84 -2.01 -13.98
N GLY A 122 -13.46 -0.75 -14.19
CA GLY A 122 -12.88 0.12 -13.15
C GLY A 122 -13.63 0.06 -11.81
N PRO A 123 -14.96 0.23 -11.74
CA PRO A 123 -15.70 0.13 -10.49
C PRO A 123 -15.57 -1.20 -9.76
N MET A 124 -15.50 -2.33 -10.47
CA MET A 124 -15.35 -3.66 -9.87
C MET A 124 -13.97 -3.81 -9.21
N VAL A 125 -12.93 -3.33 -9.89
CA VAL A 125 -11.56 -3.29 -9.35
C VAL A 125 -11.53 -2.50 -8.05
N MET A 126 -12.15 -1.33 -8.04
CA MET A 126 -12.19 -0.44 -6.89
C MET A 126 -12.92 -1.08 -5.70
N SER A 127 -14.09 -1.68 -5.95
CA SER A 127 -14.84 -2.40 -4.92
C SER A 127 -14.10 -3.62 -4.37
N ALA A 128 -13.39 -4.35 -5.24
CA ALA A 128 -12.57 -5.49 -4.80
C ALA A 128 -11.39 -5.04 -3.94
N LEU A 129 -10.68 -3.97 -4.34
CA LEU A 129 -9.60 -3.38 -3.55
C LEU A 129 -10.08 -2.86 -2.20
N GLU A 130 -11.25 -2.21 -2.15
CA GLU A 130 -11.86 -1.77 -0.89
C GLU A 130 -12.21 -2.97 0.01
N LYS A 131 -12.79 -4.03 -0.56
CA LYS A 131 -13.08 -5.29 0.16
C LYS A 131 -11.82 -5.96 0.67
N MET A 132 -10.74 -5.96 -0.09
CA MET A 132 -9.44 -6.53 0.31
C MET A 132 -8.74 -5.69 1.39
N THR A 133 -8.99 -4.38 1.38
CA THR A 133 -8.45 -3.49 2.41
C THR A 133 -9.22 -3.66 3.72
N ARG A 134 -10.56 -3.67 3.70
CA ARG A 134 -11.39 -3.62 4.93
C ARG A 134 -11.94 -4.98 5.38
N GLY A 135 -12.13 -5.89 4.45
CA GLY A 135 -12.84 -7.15 4.65
C GLY A 135 -11.94 -8.33 4.97
N VAL A 136 -10.72 -8.09 5.47
CA VAL A 136 -9.74 -9.14 5.80
C VAL A 136 -9.51 -9.18 7.30
N SER A 137 -9.57 -10.39 7.87
CA SER A 137 -9.29 -10.63 9.29
C SER A 137 -7.80 -10.89 9.49
N TRP A 138 -6.99 -9.82 9.50
CA TRP A 138 -5.53 -9.92 9.65
C TRP A 138 -5.08 -10.43 11.03
N GLY A 139 -5.91 -10.23 12.06
CA GLY A 139 -5.53 -10.46 13.46
C GLY A 139 -4.44 -9.49 13.90
N LYS A 140 -3.55 -9.93 14.80
CA LYS A 140 -2.42 -9.11 15.29
C LYS A 140 -1.22 -9.25 14.37
N LEU A 141 -0.86 -8.17 13.67
CA LEU A 141 0.33 -8.05 12.83
C LEU A 141 1.23 -6.93 13.33
N ASP A 142 2.54 -7.15 13.27
CA ASP A 142 3.53 -6.10 13.44
C ASP A 142 3.67 -5.28 12.15
N ILE A 143 3.72 -5.95 11.00
CA ILE A 143 3.87 -5.30 9.70
C ILE A 143 2.91 -5.92 8.67
N LEU A 144 2.22 -5.08 7.92
CA LEU A 144 1.56 -5.45 6.67
C LEU A 144 2.35 -4.89 5.48
N VAL A 145 2.87 -5.78 4.64
CA VAL A 145 3.47 -5.42 3.35
C VAL A 145 2.38 -5.41 2.30
N VAL A 146 2.27 -4.32 1.55
CA VAL A 146 1.27 -4.16 0.48
C VAL A 146 1.99 -4.12 -0.86
N ASP A 147 1.77 -5.14 -1.70
CA ASP A 147 2.21 -5.15 -3.09
C ASP A 147 1.24 -4.31 -3.92
N MET A 148 1.68 -3.11 -4.30
CA MET A 148 0.83 -2.12 -4.94
C MET A 148 0.61 -2.45 -6.42
N PRO A 149 -0.51 -2.04 -7.05
CA PRO A 149 -0.64 -2.07 -8.50
C PRO A 149 0.49 -1.31 -9.20
N PRO A 150 0.90 -1.70 -10.42
CA PRO A 150 1.96 -1.00 -11.15
C PRO A 150 1.53 0.40 -11.62
N GLY A 151 2.49 1.33 -11.70
CA GLY A 151 2.32 2.63 -12.34
C GLY A 151 1.99 3.75 -11.35
N THR A 152 1.01 4.59 -11.71
CA THR A 152 0.41 5.65 -10.87
C THR A 152 -1.10 5.78 -11.13
N GLY A 153 -1.74 4.69 -11.52
CA GLY A 153 -3.16 4.67 -11.89
C GLY A 153 -4.12 4.71 -10.70
N ASP A 154 -5.43 4.74 -10.99
CA ASP A 154 -6.49 4.87 -9.99
C ASP A 154 -6.45 3.78 -8.91
N ALA A 155 -6.06 2.54 -9.26
CA ALA A 155 -5.95 1.44 -8.30
C ALA A 155 -4.94 1.74 -7.18
N GLN A 156 -3.78 2.32 -7.52
CA GLN A 156 -2.76 2.68 -6.55
C GLN A 156 -3.16 3.89 -5.71
N LEU A 157 -3.80 4.89 -6.33
CA LEU A 157 -4.37 6.03 -5.62
C LEU A 157 -5.42 5.58 -4.60
N THR A 158 -6.25 4.61 -4.97
CA THR A 158 -7.31 4.08 -4.10
C THR A 158 -6.75 3.44 -2.84
N ILE A 159 -5.70 2.62 -2.96
CA ILE A 159 -5.07 1.98 -1.81
C ILE A 159 -4.36 3.02 -0.93
N THR A 160 -3.62 3.96 -1.53
CA THR A 160 -2.90 5.02 -0.79
C THR A 160 -3.83 6.02 -0.10
N GLN A 161 -5.05 6.19 -0.62
CA GLN A 161 -6.12 6.95 0.02
C GLN A 161 -6.86 6.14 1.09
N SER A 162 -6.98 4.83 0.89
CA SER A 162 -7.71 3.94 1.81
C SER A 162 -6.88 3.60 3.05
N LEU A 163 -5.57 3.34 2.90
CA LEU A 163 -4.69 2.91 3.99
C LEU A 163 -3.83 4.05 4.54
N GLN A 164 -3.65 4.04 5.85
CA GLN A 164 -2.60 4.82 6.50
C GLN A 164 -1.26 4.08 6.37
N LEU A 165 -0.39 4.55 5.48
CA LEU A 165 0.94 3.99 5.27
C LEU A 165 1.96 4.55 6.27
N SER A 166 2.77 3.67 6.88
CA SER A 166 3.92 4.02 7.72
C SER A 166 5.16 4.34 6.88
N GLY A 167 5.28 3.73 5.70
CA GLY A 167 6.40 3.94 4.79
C GLY A 167 6.17 3.31 3.42
N ALA A 168 7.13 3.52 2.51
CA ALA A 168 7.10 2.94 1.18
C ALA A 168 8.49 2.49 0.70
N VAL A 169 8.53 1.39 -0.04
CA VAL A 169 9.69 0.87 -0.78
C VAL A 169 9.38 1.02 -2.26
N ILE A 170 10.23 1.73 -2.99
CA ILE A 170 10.09 1.92 -4.44
C ILE A 170 11.04 0.96 -5.16
N VAL A 171 10.47 0.06 -5.95
CA VAL A 171 11.19 -0.90 -6.78
C VAL A 171 11.32 -0.34 -8.18
N SER A 172 12.54 -0.36 -8.71
CA SER A 172 12.90 0.26 -9.97
C SER A 172 14.01 -0.54 -10.65
N THR A 173 14.11 -0.42 -11.97
CA THR A 173 15.25 -0.97 -12.72
C THR A 173 16.28 0.12 -13.03
N PRO A 174 17.54 -0.23 -13.36
CA PRO A 174 18.54 0.76 -13.78
C PRO A 174 18.07 1.66 -14.92
N GLN A 175 17.27 1.14 -15.85
CA GLN A 175 16.69 1.89 -16.97
C GLN A 175 15.72 2.98 -16.49
N ASP A 176 14.94 2.71 -15.45
CA ASP A 176 14.01 3.67 -14.87
C ASP A 176 14.74 4.78 -14.11
N VAL A 177 15.80 4.44 -13.36
CA VAL A 177 16.65 5.40 -12.67
C VAL A 177 17.40 6.27 -13.68
N ALA A 178 17.97 5.65 -14.73
CA ALA A 178 18.62 6.37 -15.82
C ALA A 178 17.65 7.30 -16.56
N LEU A 179 16.39 6.92 -16.76
CA LEU A 179 15.35 7.79 -17.32
C LEU A 179 14.96 8.94 -16.37
N LEU A 180 14.90 8.69 -15.06
CA LEU A 180 14.64 9.74 -14.07
C LEU A 180 15.80 10.73 -14.00
N ASP A 181 17.04 10.26 -14.02
CA ASP A 181 18.24 11.08 -14.03
C ASP A 181 18.44 11.78 -15.38
N ALA A 182 18.12 11.16 -16.51
CA ALA A 182 18.10 11.83 -17.81
C ALA A 182 16.99 12.88 -17.90
N ARG A 183 15.78 12.61 -17.38
CA ARG A 183 14.70 13.60 -17.29
C ARG A 183 15.07 14.75 -16.35
N ARG A 184 15.72 14.46 -15.23
CA ARG A 184 16.27 15.47 -14.31
C ARG A 184 17.43 16.23 -14.94
N GLY A 185 18.28 15.58 -15.72
CA GLY A 185 19.40 16.16 -16.47
C GLY A 185 18.93 17.12 -17.56
N VAL A 186 17.88 16.76 -18.31
CA VAL A 186 17.23 17.64 -19.30
C VAL A 186 16.43 18.76 -18.61
N LYS A 187 15.82 18.52 -17.44
CA LYS A 187 15.29 19.59 -16.57
C LYS A 187 16.37 20.42 -15.89
N CYS A 188 17.62 19.96 -15.81
CA CYS A 188 18.72 20.70 -15.20
C CYS A 188 19.29 21.78 -16.12
N SER A 189 18.83 21.89 -17.37
CA SER A 189 19.03 23.09 -18.19
C SER A 189 17.95 24.17 -17.98
N LEU A 190 16.84 23.89 -17.29
CA LEU A 190 15.86 24.89 -16.86
C LEU A 190 15.12 24.42 -15.60
N LYS A 191 15.42 25.08 -14.47
CA LYS A 191 14.66 25.12 -13.19
C LYS A 191 15.39 24.47 -12.01
N SER A 192 16.38 25.23 -11.54
CA SER A 192 16.83 25.25 -10.15
C SER A 192 15.65 25.20 -9.17
N ARG A 193 15.80 24.38 -8.12
CA ARG A 193 14.92 24.15 -6.96
C ARG A 193 13.98 22.94 -7.05
N PHE A 194 14.54 21.83 -6.54
CA PHE A 194 13.92 20.61 -6.02
C PHE A 194 12.49 20.69 -5.47
N ARG A 195 11.77 19.56 -5.52
CA ARG A 195 11.06 18.98 -4.35
C ARG A 195 10.72 17.49 -4.56
N PHE A 196 11.01 16.70 -3.52
CA PHE A 196 10.36 15.41 -3.23
C PHE A 196 8.90 15.65 -2.82
#